data_AF-A0A0D9RUV6-F1
#
_entry.id   AF-A0A0D9RUV6-F1
#
_cell.length_a   1.000
_cell.length_b   1.000
_cell.length_c   1.000
_cell.angle_alpha   90.00
_cell.angle_beta   90.00
_cell.angle_gamma   90.00
#
_symmetry.space_group_name_H-M   'P 1'
#
loop_
_entity.id
_entity.type
_entity.pdbx_description
1 polymer ?
#
loop_
_entity_poly.entity_id
_entity_poly.type
_entity_poly.pdbx_seq_one_letter_code
_entity_poly.pdbx_strand_id
1 'polypeptide(L)'
;MMKRSQALLAIFWLLLSWVSSEDKVVQNPLSLVVHDGDTVTLNCSYEVVNFRSLLWYKQEKKAPTFLFMLTSSGIEKKSGRLSSILDKKELFSILNITATQTRDSAVYLCAVEAQCSLVTCSLYSNSTAEALQL
;
A
#
# COMPACT_ATOMS: atom_id res chain seq x y z
N MET A 1 -40.15 -30.48 0.08
CA MET A 1 -38.95 -30.02 0.80
C MET A 1 -37.81 -29.48 -0.10
N MET A 2 -37.82 -29.69 -1.42
CA MET A 2 -36.68 -29.37 -2.31
C MET A 2 -36.53 -27.89 -2.73
N LYS A 3 -37.60 -27.08 -2.68
CA LYS A 3 -37.60 -25.67 -3.15
C LYS A 3 -36.89 -24.68 -2.21
N ARG A 4 -36.86 -24.97 -0.91
CA ARG A 4 -36.18 -24.12 0.10
C ARG A 4 -34.65 -24.21 -0.03
N SER A 5 -34.12 -25.38 -0.37
CA SER A 5 -32.68 -25.62 -0.52
C SER A 5 -32.09 -24.89 -1.75
N GLN A 6 -32.78 -24.89 -2.89
CA GLN A 6 -32.34 -24.17 -4.09
C GLN A 6 -32.35 -22.65 -3.90
N ALA A 7 -33.35 -22.10 -3.20
CA ALA A 7 -33.40 -20.67 -2.90
C ALA A 7 -32.27 -20.23 -1.96
N LEU A 8 -31.94 -21.03 -0.95
CA LEU A 8 -30.82 -20.76 -0.04
C LEU A 8 -29.47 -20.83 -0.75
N LEU A 9 -29.28 -21.80 -1.65
CA LEU A 9 -28.07 -21.88 -2.48
C LEU A 9 -27.95 -20.65 -3.38
N ALA A 10 -29.02 -20.24 -4.06
CA ALA A 10 -29.02 -19.02 -4.88
C ALA A 10 -28.70 -17.75 -4.08
N ILE A 11 -29.28 -17.60 -2.88
CA ILE A 11 -28.98 -16.47 -1.98
C ILE A 11 -27.51 -16.52 -1.52
N PHE A 12 -26.98 -17.70 -1.20
CA PHE A 12 -25.59 -17.87 -0.83
C PHE A 12 -24.62 -17.51 -1.97
N TRP A 13 -24.93 -17.90 -3.21
CA TRP A 13 -24.17 -17.47 -4.39
C TRP A 13 -24.22 -15.96 -4.62
N LEU A 14 -25.38 -15.33 -4.40
CA LEU A 14 -25.53 -13.87 -4.50
C LEU A 14 -24.72 -13.12 -3.42
N LEU A 15 -24.67 -13.66 -2.19
CA LEU A 15 -23.85 -13.12 -1.11
C LEU A 15 -22.34 -13.26 -1.39
N LEU A 16 -21.92 -14.38 -1.99
CA LEU A 16 -20.52 -14.58 -2.38
C LEU A 16 -20.08 -13.65 -3.52
N SER A 17 -20.96 -13.32 -4.46
CA SER A 17 -20.64 -12.38 -5.55
C SER A 17 -20.55 -10.91 -5.12
N TRP A 18 -21.08 -10.56 -3.95
CA TRP A 18 -21.02 -9.18 -3.43
C TRP A 18 -19.67 -8.85 -2.78
N VAL A 19 -18.97 -9.85 -2.24
CA VAL A 19 -17.64 -9.66 -1.65
C VAL A 19 -16.57 -9.72 -2.75
N SER A 20 -16.45 -8.63 -3.49
CA SER A 20 -15.29 -8.32 -4.32
C SER A 20 -14.63 -7.07 -3.73
N SER A 21 -13.56 -7.25 -2.96
CA SER A 21 -12.75 -6.13 -2.47
C SER A 21 -11.67 -5.86 -3.50
N GLU A 22 -11.87 -4.85 -4.34
CA GLU A 22 -10.85 -4.37 -5.27
C GLU A 22 -9.81 -3.54 -4.49
N ASP A 23 -8.54 -3.94 -4.57
CA ASP A 23 -7.45 -3.22 -3.90
C ASP A 23 -7.24 -1.85 -4.53
N LYS A 24 -7.41 -0.78 -3.74
CA LYS A 24 -7.26 0.61 -4.21
C LYS A 24 -5.81 1.12 -4.19
N VAL A 25 -4.90 0.28 -3.72
CA VAL A 25 -3.45 0.52 -3.65
C VAL A 25 -2.75 -0.76 -4.08
N VAL A 26 -1.84 -0.64 -5.04
CA VAL A 26 -1.05 -1.76 -5.59
C VAL A 26 0.42 -1.42 -5.43
N GLN A 27 1.18 -2.34 -4.85
CA GLN A 27 2.60 -2.18 -4.60
C GLN A 27 3.44 -3.17 -5.42
N ASN A 28 4.58 -2.72 -5.93
CA ASN A 28 5.51 -3.54 -6.71
C ASN A 28 6.98 -3.09 -6.53
N PRO A 29 7.94 -4.03 -6.33
CA PRO A 29 7.77 -5.48 -6.34
C PRO A 29 7.24 -6.06 -5.03
N LEU A 30 6.37 -7.08 -5.10
CA LEU A 30 5.83 -7.77 -3.91
C LEU A 30 6.92 -8.37 -3.01
N SER A 31 8.02 -8.83 -3.60
CA SER A 31 9.18 -9.30 -2.87
C SER A 31 10.43 -9.06 -3.70
N LEU A 32 11.51 -8.64 -3.07
CA LEU A 32 12.79 -8.42 -3.70
C LEU A 32 13.92 -8.83 -2.77
N VAL A 33 14.87 -9.62 -3.30
CA VAL A 33 16.13 -9.93 -2.63
C VAL A 33 17.21 -9.01 -3.20
N VAL A 34 17.95 -8.33 -2.34
CA VAL A 34 18.98 -7.36 -2.71
C VAL A 34 20.26 -7.60 -1.92
N HIS A 35 21.36 -6.97 -2.33
CA HIS A 35 22.63 -7.03 -1.63
C HIS A 35 22.91 -5.74 -0.86
N ASP A 36 23.80 -5.82 0.14
CA ASP A 36 24.27 -4.64 0.86
C ASP A 36 24.93 -3.67 -0.12
N GLY A 37 24.55 -2.40 -0.06
CA GLY A 37 25.05 -1.33 -0.92
C GLY A 37 24.20 -1.03 -2.16
N ASP A 38 23.21 -1.88 -2.48
CA ASP A 38 22.30 -1.67 -3.59
C ASP A 38 21.43 -0.41 -3.40
N THR A 39 20.83 0.04 -4.52
CA THR A 39 19.78 1.04 -4.52
C THR A 39 18.48 0.40 -4.95
N VAL A 40 17.46 0.56 -4.13
CA VAL A 40 16.14 -0.06 -4.31
C VAL A 40 15.09 1.01 -4.48
N THR A 41 14.18 0.76 -5.42
CA THR A 41 12.98 1.56 -5.64
C THR A 41 11.76 0.68 -5.47
N LEU A 42 10.92 1.02 -4.50
CA LEU A 42 9.61 0.42 -4.29
C LEU A 42 8.53 1.35 -4.85
N ASN A 43 7.51 0.80 -5.50
CA ASN A 43 6.47 1.56 -6.18
C ASN A 43 5.10 1.28 -5.57
N CYS A 44 4.33 2.34 -5.34
CA CYS A 44 2.96 2.30 -4.86
C CYS A 44 2.06 3.05 -5.84
N SER A 45 1.28 2.32 -6.63
CA SER A 45 0.22 2.88 -7.47
C SER A 45 -1.11 2.85 -6.73
N TYR A 46 -2.00 3.80 -7.01
CA TYR A 46 -3.30 3.89 -6.35
C TYR A 46 -4.40 4.41 -7.27
N GLU A 47 -5.65 4.11 -6.95
CA GLU A 47 -6.82 4.55 -7.74
C GLU A 47 -7.55 5.74 -7.12
N VAL A 48 -7.15 6.14 -5.91
CA VAL A 48 -7.83 7.19 -5.14
C VAL A 48 -7.39 8.58 -5.61
N VAL A 49 -8.30 9.32 -6.23
CA VAL A 49 -8.02 10.66 -6.77
C VAL A 49 -8.09 11.77 -5.69
N ASN A 50 -9.02 11.64 -4.73
CA ASN A 50 -9.28 12.66 -3.70
C ASN A 50 -8.78 12.23 -2.31
N PHE A 51 -7.47 12.38 -2.08
CA PHE A 51 -6.83 12.01 -0.82
C PHE A 51 -6.03 13.17 -0.20
N ARG A 52 -5.85 13.10 1.12
CA ARG A 52 -5.10 14.11 1.89
C ARG A 52 -3.61 13.88 1.80
N SER A 53 -3.19 12.65 2.08
CA SER A 53 -1.79 12.27 2.15
C SER A 53 -1.56 10.84 1.70
N LEU A 54 -0.36 10.58 1.19
CA LEU A 54 0.17 9.23 1.01
C LEU A 54 1.24 8.98 2.06
N LEU A 55 1.19 7.82 2.71
CA LEU A 55 2.07 7.45 3.81
C LEU A 55 2.88 6.21 3.45
N TRP A 56 4.16 6.25 3.81
CA TRP A 56 5.07 5.09 3.75
C TRP A 56 5.41 4.62 5.15
N TYR A 57 5.41 3.31 5.34
CA TYR A 57 5.77 2.64 6.57
C TYR A 57 6.77 1.51 6.33
N LYS A 58 7.54 1.20 7.36
CA LYS A 58 8.39 0.02 7.44
C LYS A 58 7.90 -0.89 8.57
N GLN A 59 7.71 -2.17 8.29
CA GLN A 59 7.25 -3.17 9.23
C GLN A 59 8.28 -4.29 9.35
N GLU A 60 9.06 -4.26 10.43
CA GLU A 60 10.04 -5.33 10.76
C GLU A 60 9.40 -6.47 11.58
N LYS A 61 8.37 -6.14 12.37
CA LYS A 61 7.64 -7.07 13.25
C LYS A 61 6.14 -6.82 13.11
N LYS A 62 5.38 -6.89 14.20
CA LYS A 62 3.92 -6.70 14.15
C LYS A 62 3.49 -5.24 13.96
N ALA A 63 4.31 -4.27 14.38
CA ALA A 63 3.95 -2.85 14.32
C ALA A 63 4.68 -2.14 13.16
N PRO A 64 3.96 -1.37 12.31
CA PRO A 64 4.57 -0.53 11.30
C PRO A 64 5.15 0.76 11.92
N THR A 65 6.34 1.12 11.46
CA THR A 65 7.04 2.37 11.78
C THR A 65 6.86 3.36 10.64
N PHE A 66 6.42 4.57 10.97
CA PHE A 66 6.25 5.64 10.00
C PHE A 66 7.59 6.08 9.37
N LEU A 67 7.59 6.26 8.04
CA LEU A 67 8.73 6.80 7.29
C LEU A 67 8.45 8.20 6.74
N PHE A 68 7.42 8.33 5.90
CA PHE A 68 7.10 9.57 5.20
C PHE A 68 5.60 9.80 5.10
N MET A 69 5.22 11.09 5.10
CA MET A 69 3.89 11.59 4.73
C MET A 69 4.06 12.60 3.60
N LEU A 70 3.45 12.31 2.46
CA LEU A 70 3.52 13.10 1.24
C LEU A 70 2.17 13.75 0.98
N THR A 71 2.14 15.08 0.95
CA THR A 71 0.93 15.88 0.73
C THR A 71 0.92 16.57 -0.63
N SER A 72 2.10 16.82 -1.19
CA SER A 72 2.30 17.62 -2.41
C SER A 72 2.95 16.77 -3.51
N SER A 73 2.46 16.93 -4.74
CA SER A 73 3.00 16.24 -5.92
C SER A 73 4.36 16.82 -6.31
N GLY A 74 5.30 15.98 -6.73
CA GLY A 74 6.60 16.39 -7.26
C GLY A 74 7.63 16.88 -6.23
N ILE A 75 7.28 16.89 -4.94
CA ILE A 75 8.19 17.30 -3.86
C ILE A 75 8.81 16.06 -3.22
N GLU A 76 10.12 15.87 -3.44
CA GLU A 76 10.87 14.79 -2.78
C GLU A 76 11.00 15.07 -1.26
N LYS A 77 10.69 14.06 -0.45
CA LYS A 77 11.05 14.00 0.97
C LYS A 77 12.21 13.04 1.17
N LYS A 78 13.15 13.40 2.03
CA LYS A 78 14.36 12.61 2.28
C LYS A 78 14.67 12.53 3.76
N SER A 79 15.11 11.35 4.20
CA SER A 79 15.61 11.09 5.55
C SER A 79 16.75 10.08 5.46
N GLY A 80 17.98 10.57 5.63
CA GLY A 80 19.18 9.74 5.48
C GLY A 80 19.28 9.10 4.09
N ARG A 81 19.25 7.76 4.07
CA ARG A 81 19.33 6.92 2.86
C ARG A 81 17.98 6.71 2.16
N LEU A 82 16.89 7.11 2.81
CA LEU A 82 15.54 6.93 2.28
C LEU A 82 15.07 8.23 1.64
N SER A 83 14.45 8.15 0.46
CA SER A 83 13.70 9.25 -0.12
C SER A 83 12.40 8.79 -0.74
N SER A 84 11.44 9.69 -0.86
CA SER A 84 10.15 9.38 -1.43
C SER A 84 9.54 10.57 -2.14
N ILE A 85 8.86 10.31 -3.26
CA ILE A 85 8.16 11.30 -4.06
C ILE A 85 6.76 10.79 -4.37
N LEU A 86 5.82 11.73 -4.46
CA LEU A 86 4.44 11.50 -4.82
C LEU A 86 4.17 12.12 -6.18
N ASP A 87 3.55 11.38 -7.08
CA ASP A 87 2.96 11.89 -8.30
C ASP A 87 1.43 11.71 -8.23
N LYS A 88 0.71 12.82 -8.04
CA LYS A 88 -0.77 12.84 -8.00
C LYS A 88 -1.40 12.79 -9.39
N LYS A 89 -0.65 13.10 -10.44
CA LYS A 89 -1.15 13.10 -11.81
C LYS A 89 -1.08 11.69 -12.39
N GLU A 90 0.06 11.03 -12.20
CA GLU A 90 0.29 9.66 -12.66
C GLU A 90 -0.13 8.60 -11.61
N LEU A 91 -0.69 9.05 -10.48
CA LEU A 91 -1.29 8.22 -9.43
C LEU A 91 -0.35 7.16 -8.83
N PHE A 92 0.89 7.56 -8.55
CA PHE A 92 1.86 6.69 -7.87
C PHE A 92 2.74 7.44 -6.87
N SER A 93 3.42 6.68 -6.01
CA SER A 93 4.51 7.15 -5.18
C SER A 93 5.63 6.13 -5.18
N ILE A 94 6.86 6.59 -5.09
CA ILE A 94 8.03 5.71 -4.94
C ILE A 94 8.70 5.92 -3.60
N LEU A 95 9.27 4.85 -3.05
CA LEU A 95 10.19 4.86 -1.94
C LEU A 95 11.55 4.35 -2.43
N ASN A 96 12.56 5.22 -2.35
CA ASN A 96 13.94 4.90 -2.68
C ASN A 96 14.73 4.64 -1.40
N ILE A 97 15.55 3.58 -1.42
CA ILE A 97 16.49 3.22 -0.36
C ILE A 97 17.85 3.07 -1.01
N THR A 98 18.79 3.97 -0.69
CA THR A 98 20.16 3.89 -1.21
C THR A 98 21.07 3.18 -0.22
N ALA A 99 22.14 2.58 -0.75
CA ALA A 99 23.16 1.89 0.04
C ALA A 99 22.52 0.98 1.10
N THR A 100 21.69 0.03 0.65
CA THR A 100 20.96 -0.93 1.48
C THR A 100 21.86 -1.62 2.49
N GLN A 101 21.30 -1.93 3.65
CA GLN A 101 22.00 -2.56 4.77
C GLN A 101 21.09 -3.61 5.39
N THR A 102 21.62 -4.66 6.00
CA THR A 102 20.84 -5.75 6.62
C THR A 102 19.59 -5.29 7.41
N ARG A 103 19.69 -4.15 8.11
CA ARG A 103 18.57 -3.56 8.85
C ARG A 103 17.39 -3.11 8.00
N ASP A 104 17.56 -2.90 6.70
CA ASP A 104 16.50 -2.51 5.75
C ASP A 104 15.64 -3.69 5.34
N SER A 105 16.04 -4.93 5.67
CA SER A 105 15.22 -6.13 5.47
C SER A 105 13.93 -6.04 6.29
N ALA A 106 12.80 -5.84 5.61
CA ALA A 106 11.50 -5.58 6.22
C ALA A 106 10.39 -5.60 5.16
N VAL A 107 9.16 -5.55 5.64
CA VAL A 107 8.01 -5.26 4.80
C VAL A 107 7.80 -3.75 4.71
N TYR A 108 7.61 -3.22 3.52
CA TYR A 108 7.30 -1.81 3.28
C TYR A 108 5.85 -1.65 2.84
N LEU A 109 5.15 -0.73 3.48
CA LEU A 109 3.71 -0.52 3.28
C LEU A 109 3.43 0.90 2.84
N CYS A 110 2.62 1.03 1.80
CA CYS A 110 2.07 2.27 1.33
C CYS A 110 0.58 2.36 1.69
N ALA A 111 0.14 3.54 2.11
CA ALA A 111 -1.27 3.81 2.38
C ALA A 111 -1.70 5.18 1.88
N VAL A 112 -2.90 5.26 1.34
CA VAL A 112 -3.54 6.50 0.93
C VAL A 112 -4.61 6.89 1.94
N GLU A 113 -4.45 8.07 2.54
CA GLU A 113 -5.43 8.65 3.47
C GLU A 113 -6.47 9.45 2.69
N ALA A 114 -7.65 8.87 2.46
CA ALA A 114 -8.73 9.56 1.79
C ALA A 114 -9.28 10.73 2.62
N GLN A 115 -9.89 11.70 1.96
CA GLN A 115 -10.56 12.78 2.69
C GLN A 115 -11.70 12.21 3.54
N CYS A 116 -11.67 12.48 4.84
CA CYS A 116 -12.76 12.12 5.73
C CYS A 116 -14.03 12.88 5.33
N SER A 117 -15.12 12.14 5.14
CA SER A 117 -16.46 12.74 5.19
C SER A 117 -16.83 13.02 6.66
N LEU A 118 -17.97 13.68 6.90
CA LEU A 118 -18.49 13.90 8.26
C LEU A 118 -18.75 12.59 9.04
N VAL A 119 -18.71 11.43 8.39
CA VAL A 119 -19.10 10.14 8.95
C VAL A 119 -17.94 9.14 9.02
N THR A 120 -17.04 9.11 8.03
CA THR A 120 -15.95 8.12 7.99
C THR A 120 -14.66 8.67 7.38
N CYS A 121 -13.53 8.31 8.00
CA CYS A 121 -12.19 8.40 7.41
C CYS A 121 -11.79 7.03 6.87
N SER A 122 -11.38 6.95 5.60
CA SER A 122 -10.92 5.70 4.99
C SER A 122 -9.41 5.75 4.76
N LEU A 123 -8.71 4.73 5.26
CA LEU A 123 -7.32 4.46 4.94
C LEU A 123 -7.29 3.28 3.97
N TYR A 124 -6.74 3.49 2.78
CA TYR A 124 -6.56 2.42 1.80
C TYR A 124 -5.09 1.98 1.85
N SER A 125 -4.85 0.75 2.28
CA SER A 125 -3.54 0.08 2.20
C SER A 125 -3.64 -1.10 1.25
N ASN A 126 -2.53 -1.50 0.65
CA ASN A 126 -2.50 -2.74 -0.12
C ASN A 126 -2.70 -3.94 0.82
N SER A 127 -3.48 -4.95 0.39
CA SER A 127 -3.62 -6.24 1.06
C SER A 127 -2.36 -7.10 0.93
N THR A 128 -1.56 -6.82 -0.10
CA THR A 128 -0.26 -7.42 -0.39
C THR A 128 0.86 -6.43 -0.07
N ALA A 129 1.90 -6.87 0.62
CA ALA A 129 2.95 -5.96 1.11
C ALA A 129 4.29 -6.27 0.45
N GLU A 130 5.13 -5.25 0.23
CA GLU A 130 6.43 -5.43 -0.42
C GLU A 130 7.46 -5.89 0.60
N ALA A 131 7.95 -7.12 0.46
CA ALA A 131 9.03 -7.63 1.28
C ALA A 131 10.38 -7.31 0.64
N LEU A 132 11.17 -6.45 1.28
CA LEU A 132 12.58 -6.29 0.96
C LEU A 132 13.40 -7.24 1.84
N GLN A 133 14.21 -8.07 1.20
CA GLN A 133 15.05 -9.06 1.86
C GLN A 133 16.51 -8.83 1.45
N LEU A 134 17.39 -8.91 2.43
CA LEU A 134 18.84 -8.89 2.28
C LEU A 134 19.39 -10.21 2.79
#